data_AF-V2V3B5-F1
#
_entry.id   AF-V2V3B5-F1
#
_cell.length_a   1.000
_cell.length_b   1.000
_cell.length_c   1.000
_cell.angle_alpha   90.00
_cell.angle_beta   90.00
_cell.angle_gamma   90.00
#
_symmetry.space_group_name_H-M   'P 1'
#
loop_
_entity.id
_entity.type
_entity.pdbx_description
1 polymer ?
#
loop_
_entity_poly.entity_id
_entity_poly.type
_entity_poly.pdbx_seq_one_letter_code
_entity_poly.pdbx_strand_id
1 'polypeptide(L)'
;MILVLILLSLLIQFVVLWAVFYFELNRTIGSIVAIATAILCAIFITPWSLVVGIPIILMSIILLVAPLREALIAKPAFNILSKAMPSMSITEREALEAGTSWWEKELFMGAPDWRKFNQYPYPKLSVEE
;
A
#
# COMPACT_ATOMS: atom_id res chain seq x y z
N MET A 1 35.80 -0.76 23.79
CA MET A 1 35.56 -1.81 22.78
C MET A 1 34.08 -2.07 22.57
N ILE A 2 33.30 -2.44 23.60
CA ILE A 2 31.85 -2.72 23.48
C ILE A 2 31.06 -1.53 22.93
N LEU A 3 31.31 -0.30 23.43
CA LEU A 3 30.64 0.91 22.95
C LEU A 3 30.84 1.14 21.44
N VAL A 4 32.06 0.91 20.94
CA VAL A 4 32.39 1.09 19.52
C VAL A 4 31.64 0.07 18.65
N LEU A 5 31.52 -1.18 19.12
CA LEU A 5 30.77 -2.22 18.42
C LEU A 5 29.26 -1.92 18.39
N ILE A 6 28.71 -1.35 19.47
CA ILE A 6 27.31 -0.89 19.51
C ILE A 6 27.09 0.21 18.47
N LEU A 7 27.91 1.27 18.49
CA LEU A 7 27.82 2.37 17.54
C LEU A 7 27.93 1.90 16.08
N LEU A 8 28.84 0.96 15.80
CA LEU A 8 28.99 0.34 14.49
C LEU A 8 27.72 -0.41 14.06
N SER A 9 27.15 -1.24 14.94
CA SER A 9 25.93 -1.99 14.63
C SER A 9 24.71 -1.09 14.36
N LEU A 10 24.59 0.01 15.11
CA LEU A 10 23.54 1.00 14.91
C LEU A 10 23.69 1.74 13.59
N LEU A 11 24.92 2.11 13.24
CA LEU A 11 25.22 2.76 11.97
C LEU A 11 24.88 1.85 10.78
N ILE A 12 25.19 0.55 10.88
CA ILE A 12 24.84 -0.44 9.83
C ILE A 12 23.31 -0.54 9.69
N GLN A 13 22.58 -0.70 10.79
CA GLN A 13 21.11 -0.78 10.76
C GLN A 13 20.48 0.49 10.17
N PHE A 14 21.01 1.67 10.52
CA PHE A 14 20.56 2.94 9.99
C PHE A 14 20.80 3.08 8.49
N VAL A 15 22.02 2.75 8.03
CA VAL A 15 22.38 2.80 6.60
C VAL A 15 21.54 1.84 5.79
N VAL A 16 21.29 0.63 6.30
CA VAL A 16 20.43 -0.34 5.61
C VAL A 16 18.99 0.14 5.52
N LEU A 17 18.41 0.67 6.61
CA LEU A 17 17.08 1.27 6.56
C LEU A 17 17.02 2.40 5.55
N TRP A 18 17.99 3.31 5.59
CA TRP A 18 18.08 4.41 4.63
C TRP A 18 18.14 3.90 3.19
N ALA A 19 18.96 2.89 2.91
CA ALA A 19 19.07 2.28 1.58
C ALA A 19 17.75 1.63 1.13
N VAL A 20 17.04 0.93 2.03
CA VAL A 20 15.74 0.32 1.72
C VAL A 20 14.72 1.37 1.27
N PHE A 21 14.69 2.53 1.93
CA PHE A 21 13.81 3.64 1.55
C PHE A 21 14.29 4.37 0.30
N TYR A 22 15.60 4.62 0.17
CA TYR A 22 16.18 5.35 -0.95
C TYR A 22 16.02 4.61 -2.29
N PHE A 23 16.15 3.28 -2.28
CA PHE A 23 15.99 2.45 -3.47
C PHE A 23 14.55 1.98 -3.70
N GLU A 24 13.58 2.47 -2.91
CA GLU A 24 12.16 2.12 -3.03
C GLU A 24 11.91 0.61 -3.14
N LEU A 25 12.66 -0.18 -2.36
CA LEU A 25 12.59 -1.64 -2.46
C LEU A 25 11.17 -2.14 -2.18
N ASN A 26 10.76 -3.18 -2.92
CA ASN A 26 9.48 -3.84 -2.69
C ASN A 26 9.35 -4.21 -1.21
N ARG A 27 8.18 -3.96 -0.61
CA ARG A 27 7.93 -4.09 0.83
C ARG A 27 8.42 -5.42 1.41
N THR A 28 8.21 -6.51 0.68
CA THR A 28 8.67 -7.85 1.09
C THR A 28 10.19 -7.94 1.18
N ILE A 29 10.89 -7.46 0.14
CA ILE A 29 12.35 -7.45 0.07
C ILE A 29 12.92 -6.53 1.16
N GLY A 30 12.39 -5.32 1.29
CA GLY A 30 12.80 -4.36 2.30
C GLY A 30 12.65 -4.89 3.73
N SER A 31 11.51 -5.50 4.05
CA SER A 31 11.28 -6.11 5.38
C SER A 31 12.20 -7.30 5.64
N ILE A 32 12.45 -8.17 4.65
CA ILE A 32 13.36 -9.31 4.81
C ILE A 32 14.79 -8.82 5.04
N VAL A 33 15.27 -7.85 4.25
CA VAL A 33 16.62 -7.29 4.38
C VAL A 33 16.82 -6.61 5.73
N ALA A 34 15.83 -5.85 6.20
CA ALA A 34 15.88 -5.21 7.52
C ALA A 34 15.92 -6.23 8.68
N ILE A 35 15.10 -7.28 8.62
CA ILE A 35 15.10 -8.37 9.61
C ILE A 35 16.43 -9.12 9.59
N ALA A 36 16.91 -9.51 8.41
CA ALA A 36 18.17 -10.23 8.25
C ALA A 36 19.33 -9.41 8.80
N THR A 37 19.41 -8.13 8.47
CA THR A 37 20.45 -7.23 8.98
C THR A 37 20.39 -7.10 10.51
N ALA A 38 19.19 -6.96 11.10
CA ALA A 38 19.05 -6.86 12.54
C ALA A 38 19.52 -8.15 13.26
N ILE A 39 19.21 -9.32 12.72
CA ILE A 39 19.65 -10.62 13.27
C ILE A 39 21.15 -10.82 13.08
N LEU A 40 21.70 -10.51 11.91
CA LEU A 40 23.13 -10.64 11.62
C LEU A 40 23.96 -9.71 12.53
N CYS A 41 23.52 -8.47 12.73
CA CYS A 41 24.18 -7.55 13.67
C CYS A 41 24.16 -8.08 15.11
N ALA A 42 23.08 -8.75 15.53
CA ALA A 42 22.97 -9.32 16.87
C ALA A 42 23.90 -10.51 17.10
N ILE A 43 24.05 -11.38 16.08
CA ILE A 43 24.87 -12.59 16.16
C ILE A 43 26.36 -12.28 16.01
N PHE A 44 26.73 -11.46 15.02
CA PHE A 44 28.13 -11.28 14.62
C PHE A 44 28.82 -10.08 15.29
N ILE A 45 28.09 -9.04 15.69
CA ILE A 45 28.68 -7.80 16.22
C ILE A 45 28.47 -7.71 17.73
N THR A 46 27.22 -7.50 18.18
CA THR A 46 26.87 -7.48 19.60
C THR A 46 25.41 -7.83 19.84
N PRO A 47 25.08 -8.59 20.91
CA PRO A 47 23.68 -8.82 21.31
C PRO A 47 22.94 -7.54 21.71
N TRP A 48 23.66 -6.49 22.13
CA TRP A 48 23.09 -5.22 22.56
C TRP A 48 22.44 -4.45 21.40
N SER A 49 22.78 -4.78 20.16
CA SER A 49 22.10 -4.24 18.96
C SER A 49 20.61 -4.61 18.88
N LEU A 50 20.16 -5.63 19.64
CA LEU A 50 18.75 -6.03 19.71
C LEU A 50 17.86 -4.95 20.32
N VAL A 51 18.38 -4.00 21.11
CA VAL A 51 17.57 -2.90 21.66
C VAL A 51 16.92 -2.09 20.53
N VAL A 52 17.63 -1.89 19.42
CA VAL A 52 17.13 -1.20 18.22
C VAL A 52 16.65 -2.20 17.16
N GLY A 53 17.28 -3.38 17.09
CA GLY A 53 16.89 -4.46 16.20
C GLY A 53 15.48 -4.99 16.46
N ILE A 54 15.06 -5.15 17.72
CA ILE A 54 13.72 -5.67 18.07
C ILE A 54 12.60 -4.76 17.53
N PRO A 55 12.62 -3.43 17.76
CA PRO A 55 11.65 -2.53 17.13
C PRO A 55 11.60 -2.64 15.61
N ILE A 56 12.77 -2.71 14.95
CA ILE A 56 12.87 -2.83 13.49
C ILE A 56 12.26 -4.15 13.01
N ILE A 57 12.57 -5.26 13.68
CA ILE A 57 12.03 -6.58 13.36
C ILE A 57 10.52 -6.59 13.54
N LEU A 58 10.02 -6.09 14.68
CA LEU A 58 8.59 -6.07 14.99
C LEU A 58 7.83 -5.23 13.94
N MET A 59 8.33 -4.04 13.61
CA MET A 59 7.75 -3.20 12.57
C MET A 59 7.78 -3.88 11.19
N SER A 60 8.89 -4.55 10.85
CA SER A 60 9.02 -5.29 9.60
C SER A 60 8.05 -6.46 9.50
N ILE A 61 7.79 -7.16 10.62
CA ILE A 61 6.79 -8.25 10.69
C ILE A 61 5.37 -7.68 10.49
N ILE A 62 5.03 -6.56 11.13
CA ILE A 62 3.74 -5.89 10.94
C ILE A 62 3.51 -5.56 9.45
N LEU A 63 4.54 -5.07 8.77
CA LEU A 63 4.47 -4.71 7.36
C LEU A 63 4.41 -5.92 6.42
N LEU A 64 5.00 -7.05 6.81
CA LEU A 64 5.01 -8.29 6.03
C LEU A 64 3.66 -9.00 6.06
N VAL A 65 3.02 -9.03 7.23
CA VAL A 65 1.75 -9.74 7.44
C VAL A 65 0.57 -8.86 7.02
N ALA A 66 -0.01 -9.16 5.85
CA ALA A 66 -1.13 -8.40 5.28
C ALA A 66 -2.30 -8.12 6.25
N PRO A 67 -2.85 -9.10 7.00
CA PRO A 67 -3.95 -8.83 7.93
C PRO A 67 -3.55 -7.92 9.11
N LEU A 68 -2.29 -8.01 9.54
CA LEU A 68 -1.76 -7.19 10.65
C LEU A 68 -1.55 -5.74 10.20
N ARG A 69 -0.99 -5.54 9.01
CA ARG A 69 -0.87 -4.23 8.35
C ARG A 69 -2.23 -3.57 8.17
N GLU A 70 -3.23 -4.33 7.72
CA GLU A 70 -4.56 -3.79 7.51
C GLU A 70 -5.21 -3.36 8.83
N ALA A 71 -5.13 -4.21 9.87
CA ALA A 71 -5.72 -3.93 11.17
C ALA A 71 -5.06 -2.76 11.91
N LEU A 72 -3.73 -2.66 11.88
CA LEU A 72 -2.99 -1.68 12.68
C LEU A 72 -2.67 -0.38 11.94
N ILE A 73 -2.59 -0.41 10.60
CA ILE A 73 -2.19 0.75 9.81
C ILE A 73 -3.36 1.24 8.94
N ALA A 74 -3.88 0.37 8.07
CA ALA A 74 -4.83 0.80 7.04
C ALA A 74 -6.21 1.18 7.62
N LYS A 75 -6.80 0.33 8.46
CA LYS A 75 -8.12 0.57 9.07
C LYS A 75 -8.18 1.82 9.94
N PRO A 76 -7.25 2.07 10.89
CA PRO A 76 -7.30 3.31 11.67
C PRO A 76 -7.08 4.54 10.79
N ALA A 77 -6.15 4.49 9.83
CA ALA A 77 -5.94 5.59 8.89
C ALA A 77 -7.21 5.88 8.06
N PHE A 78 -7.85 4.83 7.55
CA PHE A 78 -9.12 4.93 6.83
C PHE A 78 -10.22 5.52 7.69
N ASN A 79 -10.35 5.09 8.95
CA ASN A 79 -11.39 5.59 9.86
C ASN A 79 -11.20 7.07 10.22
N ILE A 80 -9.97 7.56 10.29
CA ILE A 80 -9.68 8.97 10.53
C ILE A 80 -10.01 9.78 9.27
N LEU A 81 -9.54 9.29 8.11
CA LEU A 81 -9.75 9.97 6.84
C LEU A 81 -11.22 9.99 6.42
N SER A 82 -11.94 8.87 6.61
CA SER A 82 -13.35 8.76 6.26
C SER A 82 -14.23 9.68 7.11
N LYS A 83 -13.87 9.94 8.36
CA LYS A 83 -14.54 10.93 9.21
C LYS A 83 -14.27 12.37 8.78
N ALA A 84 -13.10 12.64 8.20
CA ALA A 84 -12.74 13.96 7.72
C ALA A 84 -13.32 14.27 6.33
N MET A 85 -13.71 13.24 5.56
CA MET A 85 -14.32 13.43 4.25
C MET A 85 -15.77 13.94 4.39
N PRO A 86 -16.13 15.04 3.70
CA PRO A 86 -17.51 15.49 3.64
C PRO A 86 -18.38 14.46 2.91
N SER A 87 -19.66 14.38 3.28
CA SER A 87 -20.63 13.59 2.50
C SER A 87 -20.73 14.19 1.09
N MET A 88 -20.57 13.36 0.05
CA MET A 88 -20.75 13.81 -1.33
C MET A 88 -22.11 14.49 -1.50
N SER A 89 -22.11 15.70 -2.06
CA SER A 89 -23.35 16.39 -2.39
C SER A 89 -24.11 15.65 -3.50
N ILE A 90 -25.42 15.87 -3.56
CA ILE A 90 -26.28 15.24 -4.58
C ILE A 90 -25.77 15.60 -5.98
N THR A 91 -25.35 16.85 -6.20
CA THR A 91 -24.84 17.32 -7.50
C THR A 91 -23.46 16.77 -7.85
N GLU A 92 -22.55 16.58 -6.88
CA GLU A 92 -21.26 15.91 -7.12
C GLU A 92 -21.44 14.42 -7.44
N ARG A 93 -22.38 13.76 -6.75
CA ARG A 93 -22.70 12.37 -7.03
C ARG A 93 -23.30 12.22 -8.43
N GLU A 94 -24.27 13.06 -8.78
CA GLU A 94 -24.87 13.08 -10.12
C GLU A 94 -23.83 13.40 -11.20
N ALA A 95 -22.88 14.31 -10.96
CA ALA A 95 -21.81 14.61 -11.90
C ALA A 95 -20.83 13.43 -12.08
N LEU A 96 -20.50 12.71 -11.01
CA LEU A 96 -19.67 11.50 -11.07
C LEU A 96 -20.40 10.37 -11.79
N GLU A 97 -21.66 10.11 -11.46
CA GLU A 97 -22.49 9.09 -12.11
C GLU A 97 -22.77 9.43 -13.59
N ALA A 98 -23.01 10.70 -13.93
CA ALA A 98 -23.14 11.15 -15.32
C ALA A 98 -21.82 10.98 -16.11
N GLY A 99 -20.66 11.13 -15.45
CA GLY A 99 -19.35 10.84 -16.03
C GLY A 99 -19.06 9.35 -16.25
N THR A 100 -19.93 8.45 -15.78
CA THR A 100 -19.80 7.00 -15.97
C THR A 100 -20.57 6.46 -17.17
N SER A 101 -21.08 7.28 -18.10
CA SER A 101 -21.66 6.73 -19.33
C SER A 101 -20.59 6.08 -20.22
N TRP A 102 -20.39 4.78 -19.97
CA TRP A 102 -19.34 3.92 -20.49
C TRP A 102 -19.41 3.75 -22.01
N TRP A 103 -20.60 3.88 -22.61
CA TRP A 103 -20.82 3.67 -24.04
C TRP A 103 -20.76 5.00 -24.83
N GLU A 104 -21.32 6.09 -24.29
CA GLU A 104 -21.24 7.41 -24.93
C GLU A 104 -19.79 7.90 -25.02
N LYS A 105 -19.00 7.68 -23.96
CA LYS A 105 -17.57 8.02 -23.94
C LYS A 105 -16.81 7.35 -25.10
N GLU A 106 -16.97 6.05 -25.32
CA GLU A 106 -16.27 5.34 -26.41
C GLU A 106 -16.71 5.85 -27.79
N LEU A 107 -17.99 6.20 -27.94
CA LEU A 107 -18.53 6.75 -29.19
C LEU A 107 -17.94 8.13 -29.52
N PHE A 108 -17.78 9.00 -28.52
CA PHE A 108 -17.24 10.37 -28.70
C PHE A 108 -15.70 10.43 -28.72
N MET A 109 -14.98 9.34 -28.42
CA MET A 109 -13.52 9.28 -28.48
C MET A 109 -12.94 9.07 -29.89
N GLY A 110 -13.78 8.98 -30.93
CA GLY A 110 -13.37 8.94 -32.34
C GLY A 110 -12.85 7.58 -32.85
N ALA A 111 -12.57 6.62 -31.95
CA ALA A 111 -12.19 5.25 -32.28
C ALA A 111 -12.93 4.21 -31.40
N PRO A 112 -14.27 4.09 -31.52
CA PRO A 112 -15.04 3.12 -30.76
C PRO A 112 -14.75 1.67 -31.18
N ASP A 113 -14.73 0.74 -30.22
CA ASP A 113 -14.67 -0.70 -30.49
C ASP A 113 -16.07 -1.26 -30.77
N TRP A 114 -16.41 -1.37 -32.05
CA TRP A 114 -17.70 -1.87 -32.52
C TRP A 114 -18.02 -3.30 -32.09
N ARG A 115 -17.02 -4.14 -31.79
CA ARG A 115 -17.27 -5.52 -31.33
C ARG A 115 -17.88 -5.53 -29.94
N LYS A 116 -17.43 -4.61 -29.08
CA LYS A 116 -17.96 -4.43 -27.73
C LYS A 116 -19.41 -3.94 -27.76
N PHE A 117 -19.73 -2.99 -28.65
CA PHE A 117 -21.10 -2.51 -28.83
C PHE A 117 -22.08 -3.60 -29.26
N ASN A 118 -21.66 -4.46 -30.19
CA ASN A 118 -22.53 -5.52 -30.72
C ASN A 118 -22.79 -6.68 -29.73
N GLN A 119 -22.05 -6.71 -28.62
CA GLN A 119 -22.23 -7.69 -27.54
C GLN A 119 -23.20 -7.21 -26.46
N TYR A 120 -23.63 -5.95 -26.47
CA TYR A 120 -24.63 -5.48 -25.52
C TYR A 120 -25.98 -6.18 -25.76
N PRO A 121 -26.62 -6.71 -24.71
CA PRO A 121 -27.91 -7.38 -24.84
C PRO A 121 -28.95 -6.36 -25.28
N TYR A 122 -29.68 -6.67 -26.35
CA TYR A 122 -30.80 -5.85 -26.78
C TYR A 122 -31.88 -5.80 -25.69
N PRO A 123 -32.31 -4.61 -25.26
CA PRO A 123 -33.46 -4.49 -24.37
C PRO A 123 -34.68 -5.06 -25.08
N LYS A 124 -35.36 -5.99 -24.43
CA LYS A 124 -36.63 -6.56 -24.92
C LYS A 124 -37.76 -5.79 -24.25
N LEU A 125 -38.73 -5.33 -25.04
CA LEU A 125 -39.95 -4.74 -24.50
C LEU A 125 -40.70 -5.78 -23.67
N SER A 126 -41.18 -5.35 -22.52
CA SER A 126 -42.13 -6.14 -21.74
C SER A 126 -43.50 -6.13 -22.46
N VAL A 127 -44.38 -7.09 -22.16
CA VAL A 127 -45.67 -7.24 -22.85
C VAL A 127 -46.63 -6.05 -22.57
N GLU A 128 -46.29 -5.20 -21.60
CA GLU A 128 -47.09 -4.07 -21.10
C GLU A 128 -46.66 -2.71 -21.68
N GLU A 129 -45.55 -2.63 -22.45
CA GLU A 129 -45.01 -1.41 -23.08
C GLU A 129 -44.92 -1.54 -24.61
#